data_AF-A0A853R9E1-F1
#
_entry.id   AF-A0A853R9E1-F1
#
_cell.length_a   1.000
_cell.length_b   1.000
_cell.length_c   1.000
_cell.angle_alpha   90.00
_cell.angle_beta   90.00
_cell.angle_gamma   90.00
#
_symmetry.space_group_name_H-M   'P 1'
#
loop_
_entity.id
_entity.type
_entity.pdbx_description
1 polymer ?
#
loop_
_entity_poly.entity_id
_entity_poly.type
_entity_poly.pdbx_seq_one_letter_code
_entity_poly.pdbx_strand_id
1 'polypeptide(L)' 'MVIEFSGGKIIVTPHELVVRVLGDLAITLQAQADAVQLIGRGANVISVNCSESKWSIKLDNEEQIQQLSQQLGCNIL' A
#
# COMPACT_ATOMS: atom_id res chain seq x y z
N MET A 1 -6.20 9.40 4.25
CA MET A 1 -5.45 9.30 5.53
C MET A 1 -3.97 9.05 5.26
N VAL A 2 -3.12 9.22 6.28
CA VAL A 2 -1.68 8.91 6.19
C VAL A 2 -1.38 7.75 7.13
N ILE A 3 -0.65 6.75 6.63
CA ILE A 3 -0.17 5.59 7.40
C ILE A 3 1.35 5.60 7.31
N GLU A 4 2.03 5.65 8.46
CA GLU A 4 3.49 5.57 8.53
C GLU A 4 3.93 4.12 8.69
N PHE A 5 5.05 3.78 8.08
CA PHE A 5 5.71 2.49 8.22
C PHE A 5 7.24 2.66 8.11
N SER A 6 8.01 1.64 8.46
CA SER A 6 9.49 1.71 8.48
C SER A 6 10.11 2.15 7.15
N GLY A 7 9.47 1.83 6.03
CA GLY A 7 9.91 2.21 4.69
C GLY A 7 9.39 3.56 4.19
N GLY A 8 8.65 4.34 5.01
CA GLY A 8 8.18 5.68 4.66
C GLY A 8 6.72 5.93 5.06
N LYS A 9 5.93 6.45 4.12
CA LYS A 9 4.51 6.73 4.40
C LYS A 9 3.61 6.46 3.22
N ILE A 10 2.37 6.14 3.53
CA ILE A 10 1.31 5.84 2.58
C ILE A 10 0.22 6.88 2.74
N ILE A 11 -0.11 7.55 1.65
CA ILE A 11 -1.23 8.48 1.56
C ILE A 11 -2.31 7.73 0.80
N VAL A 12 -3.45 7.48 1.46
CA VAL A 12 -4.53 6.67 0.91
C VAL A 12 -5.84 7.44 0.90
N THR A 13 -6.57 7.30 -0.19
CA THR A 13 -7.96 7.74 -0.36
C THR A 13 -8.79 6.54 -0.81
N PRO A 14 -10.13 6.65 -0.88
CA PRO A 14 -10.96 5.59 -1.46
C PRO A 14 -10.64 5.29 -2.94
N HIS A 15 -9.95 6.18 -3.65
CA HIS A 15 -9.69 6.05 -5.10
C HIS A 15 -8.27 5.62 -5.42
N GLU A 16 -7.31 5.96 -4.57
CA GLU A 16 -5.90 5.75 -4.87
C GLU A 16 -5.05 5.60 -3.61
N LEU A 17 -3.88 5.01 -3.84
CA LEU A 17 -2.82 4.86 -2.86
C LEU A 17 -1.51 5.43 -3.44
N VAL A 18 -0.85 6.26 -2.65
CA VAL A 18 0.45 6.85 -2.94
C VAL A 18 1.43 6.47 -1.84
N VAL A 19 2.47 5.73 -2.18
CA VAL A 19 3.56 5.35 -1.27
C VAL A 19 4.75 6.26 -1.53
N ARG A 20 5.21 6.96 -0.49
CA ARG A 20 6.47 7.71 -0.51
C ARG A 20 7.49 6.90 0.27
N VAL A 21 8.50 6.39 -0.45
CA VAL A 21 9.55 5.56 0.14
C VAL A 21 10.60 6.47 0.80
N LEU A 22 11.01 6.11 2.00
CA LEU A 22 12.09 6.78 2.72
C LEU A 22 13.45 6.34 2.15
N GLY A 23 14.32 7.31 1.88
CA GLY A 23 15.69 7.08 1.41
C GLY A 23 16.28 8.32 0.76
N ASP A 24 17.53 8.22 0.30
CA ASP A 24 18.23 9.32 -0.37
C ASP A 24 17.61 9.67 -1.74
N LEU A 25 16.90 8.71 -2.34
CA LEU A 25 16.18 8.89 -3.58
C LEU A 25 14.71 9.21 -3.31
N ALA A 26 14.18 10.22 -4.00
CA ALA A 26 12.77 10.58 -3.95
C ALA A 26 11.93 9.59 -4.79
N ILE A 27 11.58 8.45 -4.20
CA ILE A 27 10.75 7.42 -4.84
C ILE A 27 9.29 7.58 -4.41
N THR A 28 8.41 7.70 -5.40
CA THR A 28 6.95 7.69 -5.20
C THR A 28 6.33 6.61 -6.08
N LEU A 29 5.51 5.76 -5.47
CA LEU A 29 4.72 4.73 -6.16
C LEU A 29 3.25 5.09 -6.01
N GLN A 30 2.49 5.04 -7.10
CA GLN A 30 1.06 5.36 -7.10
C GLN A 30 0.28 4.26 -7.80
N ALA A 31 -0.91 3.99 -7.29
CA ALA A 31 -1.84 3.03 -7.87
C ALA A 31 -3.29 3.45 -7.64
N GLN A 32 -4.16 3.15 -8.60
CA GLN A 32 -5.60 3.20 -8.42
C GLN A 32 -6.06 2.06 -7.50
N ALA A 33 -7.12 2.28 -6.73
CA ALA A 33 -7.62 1.33 -5.74
C ALA A 33 -7.98 -0.04 -6.34
N ASP A 34 -8.47 -0.06 -7.58
CA ASP A 34 -8.84 -1.28 -8.31
C ASP A 34 -7.63 -2.16 -8.70
N ALA A 35 -6.43 -1.57 -8.77
CA ALA A 35 -5.18 -2.28 -9.03
C ALA A 35 -4.48 -2.79 -7.76
N VAL A 36 -5.00 -2.45 -6.57
CA VAL A 36 -4.41 -2.80 -5.27
C VAL A 36 -5.00 -4.10 -4.73
N GLN A 37 -4.13 -5.02 -4.35
CA GLN A 37 -4.44 -6.21 -3.58
C GLN A 37 -3.68 -6.19 -2.25
N LEU A 38 -4.36 -6.52 -1.17
CA LEU A 38 -3.78 -6.60 0.18
C LEU A 38 -3.59 -8.07 0.55
N ILE A 39 -2.38 -8.46 0.91
CA ILE A 39 -2.01 -9.83 1.28
C ILE A 39 -1.72 -9.88 2.78
N GLY A 40 -2.58 -10.54 3.55
CA GLY A 40 -2.54 -10.60 5.01
C GLY A 40 -1.80 -11.82 5.57
N ARG A 41 -2.22 -12.27 6.75
CA ARG A 41 -1.77 -13.51 7.43
C ARG A 41 -0.26 -13.54 7.73
N GLY A 42 0.26 -12.45 8.29
CA GLY A 42 1.68 -12.30 8.63
C GLY A 42 2.60 -11.92 7.45
N ALA A 43 2.08 -11.84 6.23
CA ALA A 43 2.85 -11.26 5.11
C ALA A 43 2.86 -9.73 5.16
N ASN A 44 1.69 -9.12 5.40
CA ASN A 44 1.46 -7.67 5.45
C ASN A 44 1.97 -6.95 4.19
N VAL A 45 1.55 -7.41 3.02
CA VAL A 45 2.06 -6.90 1.74
C VAL A 45 0.97 -6.19 0.95
N ILE A 46 1.29 -4.99 0.46
CA ILE A 46 0.54 -4.36 -0.64
C ILE A 46 1.11 -4.92 -1.94
N SER A 47 0.24 -5.43 -2.80
CA SER A 47 0.58 -5.89 -4.14
C SER A 47 -0.21 -5.06 -5.14
N VAL A 48 0.49 -4.39 -6.06
CA VAL A 48 -0.12 -3.62 -7.14
C VAL A 48 0.12 -4.34 -8.45
N ASN A 49 -0.96 -4.56 -9.19
CA ASN A 49 -0.94 -5.26 -10.46
C ASN A 49 -1.55 -4.40 -11.56
N CYS A 50 -0.75 -3.47 -12.11
CA CYS A 50 -1.11 -2.73 -13.32
C CYS A 50 -0.55 -3.43 -14.57
N SER A 51 -1.12 -3.14 -15.73
CA SER A 51 -0.68 -3.72 -17.01
C SER A 51 0.79 -3.45 -17.33
N GLU A 52 1.28 -2.26 -16.98
CA GLU A 52 2.61 -1.78 -17.35
C GLU A 52 3.63 -1.87 -16.21
N SER A 53 3.16 -2.00 -14.97
CA SER A 53 4.01 -2.02 -13.78
C SER A 53 3.40 -2.85 -12.66
N LYS A 54 4.22 -3.71 -12.07
CA LYS A 54 3.87 -4.48 -10.88
C LYS A 54 4.90 -4.21 -9.81
N TRP A 55 4.42 -3.99 -8.60
CA TRP A 55 5.28 -3.75 -7.46
C TRP A 55 4.58 -4.21 -6.20
N SER A 56 5.38 -4.48 -5.19
CA SER A 56 4.89 -4.80 -3.87
C SER A 56 5.71 -4.10 -2.81
N ILE A 57 5.06 -3.79 -1.69
CA ILE A 57 5.76 -3.26 -0.52
C ILE A 57 5.23 -3.95 0.73
N LYS A 58 6.18 -4.37 1.57
CA LYS A 58 5.89 -4.95 2.86
C LYS A 58 5.66 -3.86 3.90
N LEU A 59 4.62 -4.03 4.69
CA LEU A 59 4.24 -3.23 5.84
C LEU A 59 4.79 -3.85 7.12
N ASP A 60 4.82 -3.07 8.19
CA ASP A 60 5.39 -3.49 9.46
C ASP A 60 4.48 -4.44 10.21
N ASN A 61 3.17 -4.22 10.15
CA ASN A 61 2.20 -4.91 11.00
C ASN A 61 0.81 -5.04 10.37
N GLU A 62 -0.04 -5.84 11.03
CA GLU A 62 -1.40 -6.10 10.58
C GLU A 62 -2.32 -4.87 10.73
N GLU A 63 -2.04 -3.95 11.65
CA GLU A 63 -2.87 -2.76 11.83
C GLU A 63 -2.83 -1.87 10.57
N GLN A 64 -1.65 -1.69 9.98
CA GLN A 64 -1.47 -0.90 8.75
C GLN A 64 -2.26 -1.48 7.57
N ILE A 65 -2.25 -2.81 7.38
CA ILE A 65 -3.01 -3.43 6.28
C ILE A 65 -4.52 -3.37 6.51
N GLN A 66 -4.97 -3.46 7.78
CA GLN A 66 -6.38 -3.29 8.13
C GLN A 66 -6.86 -1.86 7.87
N GLN A 67 -6.06 -0.85 8.21
CA GLN A 67 -6.35 0.55 7.92
C GLN A 67 -6.44 0.82 6.41
N LEU A 68 -5.58 0.18 5.61
CA LEU A 68 -5.64 0.26 4.15
C LEU A 68 -6.89 -0.41 3.57
N SER A 69 -7.30 -1.55 4.12
CA SER A 69 -8.53 -2.23 3.69
C SER A 69 -9.77 -1.37 3.96
N GLN A 70 -9.86 -0.77 5.15
CA GLN A 70 -10.94 0.17 5.50
C GLN A 70 -10.93 1.41 4.58
N GLN A 71 -9.73 1.98 4.43
CA GLN A 71 -9.22 2.81 3.34
C GLN A 71 -9.91 2.72 1.97
N LEU A 72 -9.52 1.64 1.30
CA LEU A 72 -9.70 1.38 -0.13
C LEU A 72 -10.98 0.60 -0.42
N GLY A 73 -11.61 0.02 0.61
CA GLY A 73 -12.75 -0.88 0.45
C GLY A 73 -12.40 -2.22 -0.21
N CYS A 74 -11.13 -2.61 -0.23
CA CYS A 74 -10.67 -3.88 -0.81
C CYS A 74 -10.45 -4.94 0.27
N ASN A 75 -10.68 -6.21 -0.10
CA ASN A 75 -10.50 -7.35 0.79
C ASN A 75 -9.01 -7.69 0.98
N ILE A 76 -8.68 -8.18 2.18
CA ILE A 76 -7.38 -8.75 2.50
C ILE A 76 -7.41 -10.25 2.19
N LEU A 77 -6.47 -10.73 1.38
CA LEU A 77 -6.30 -12.13 0.98
C LEU A 77 -5.51 -12.93 2.04
#